data_AF-A0A392P773-F1
#
_entry.id   AF-A0A392P773-F1
#
_cell.length_a   1.000
_cell.length_b   1.000
_cell.length_c   1.000
_cell.angle_alpha   90.00
_cell.angle_beta   90.00
_cell.angle_gamma   90.00
#
_symmetry.space_group_name_H-M   'P 1'
#
loop_
_entity.id
_entity.type
_entity.pdbx_description
1 polymer ?
#
loop_
_entity_poly.entity_id
_entity_poly.type
_entity_poly.pdbx_seq_one_letter_code
_entity_poly.pdbx_strand_id
1 'polypeptide(L)'
;VTLLCRDSEAPTQKGSASTIGIIKSLIGHFDLDPNRVFDIVLECFELQPDNDVFIELIPIFPKSHASQILGFKFQYYQHMEVSNPVPYGLYRLAALLVKQDFIDLDCM
;
A
#
# COMPACT_ATOMS: atom_id res chain seq x y z
N VAL A 1 22.49 -20.08 -15.50
CA VAL A 1 21.52 -21.15 -15.17
C VAL A 1 21.57 -21.37 -13.67
N THR A 2 20.67 -20.71 -12.93
CA THR A 2 20.11 -21.21 -11.68
C THR A 2 18.71 -20.63 -11.59
N LEU A 3 17.72 -21.46 -11.94
CA LEU A 3 16.31 -21.19 -11.67
C LEU A 3 16.13 -21.03 -10.17
N LEU A 4 15.59 -19.89 -9.72
CA LEU A 4 14.88 -19.84 -8.46
C LEU A 4 13.42 -20.13 -8.76
N CYS A 5 13.09 -21.43 -8.78
CA CYS A 5 11.78 -21.85 -8.30
C CYS A 5 11.63 -21.27 -6.89
N ARG A 6 10.58 -20.49 -6.67
CA ARG A 6 10.06 -20.36 -5.32
C ARG A 6 8.60 -20.73 -5.36
N ASP A 7 8.38 -21.91 -4.80
CA ASP A 7 7.10 -22.53 -4.58
C ASP A 7 6.13 -21.58 -3.88
N SER A 8 4.88 -21.79 -4.22
CA SER A 8 3.71 -21.24 -3.57
C SER A 8 3.68 -21.67 -2.10
N GLU A 9 4.39 -20.95 -1.22
CA GLU A 9 4.21 -21.11 0.21
C GLU A 9 2.98 -20.31 0.67
N ALA A 10 2.04 -21.00 1.30
CA ALA A 10 0.91 -20.40 2.00
C ALA A 10 1.40 -19.31 2.97
N PRO A 11 0.64 -18.21 3.16
CA PRO A 11 1.08 -17.08 3.96
C PRO A 11 1.24 -17.52 5.41
N THR A 12 2.46 -17.80 5.79
CA THR A 12 2.82 -18.20 7.15
C THR A 12 3.16 -16.92 7.90
N GLN A 13 2.47 -16.63 9.00
CA GLN A 13 2.62 -15.43 9.87
C GLN A 13 4.07 -15.04 10.27
N LYS A 14 5.07 -15.89 10.00
CA LYS A 14 6.51 -15.58 10.16
C LYS A 14 7.08 -14.69 9.04
N GLY A 15 6.55 -14.79 7.82
CA GLY A 15 7.10 -14.07 6.66
C GLY A 15 6.84 -12.57 6.72
N SER A 16 5.62 -12.18 7.10
CA SER A 16 5.23 -10.79 7.23
C SER A 16 6.02 -10.06 8.32
N ALA A 17 6.17 -10.63 9.51
CA ALA A 17 6.96 -10.05 10.60
C ALA A 17 8.42 -9.77 10.17
N SER A 18 9.01 -10.66 9.35
CA SER A 18 10.34 -10.46 8.78
C SER A 18 10.36 -9.29 7.79
N THR A 19 9.40 -9.21 6.88
CA THR A 19 9.26 -8.11 5.90
C THR A 19 9.07 -6.75 6.60
N ILE A 20 8.24 -6.70 7.63
CA ILE A 20 8.03 -5.51 8.47
C ILE A 20 9.35 -5.03 9.08
N GLY A 21 10.13 -5.95 9.64
CA GLY A 21 11.45 -5.65 10.22
C GLY A 21 12.42 -5.10 9.18
N ILE A 22 12.41 -5.65 7.97
CA ILE A 22 13.25 -5.18 6.85
C ILE A 22 12.86 -3.76 6.44
N ILE A 23 11.58 -3.47 6.24
CA ILE A 23 11.11 -2.13 5.85
C ILE A 23 11.46 -1.09 6.90
N LYS A 24 11.24 -1.38 8.20
CA LYS A 24 11.65 -0.49 9.29
C LYS A 24 13.15 -0.24 9.30
N SER A 25 13.96 -1.28 9.05
CA SER A 25 15.42 -1.17 8.96
C SER A 25 15.84 -0.29 7.78
N LEU A 26 15.24 -0.46 6.61
CA LEU A 26 15.54 0.35 5.42
C LEU A 26 15.18 1.83 5.63
N ILE A 27 14.01 2.12 6.23
CA ILE A 27 13.61 3.50 6.56
C ILE A 27 14.66 4.15 7.46
N GLY A 28 15.06 3.48 8.55
CA GLY A 28 16.03 4.04 9.50
C GLY A 28 17.47 4.09 8.97
N HIS A 29 17.90 3.09 8.19
CA HIS A 29 19.28 3.02 7.69
C HIS A 29 19.58 4.04 6.60
N PHE A 30 18.59 4.32 5.73
CA PHE A 30 18.75 5.25 4.61
C PHE A 30 18.07 6.61 4.84
N ASP A 31 17.49 6.84 6.04
CA ASP A 31 16.74 8.05 6.37
C ASP A 31 15.61 8.35 5.37
N LEU A 32 14.84 7.31 5.02
CA LEU A 32 13.77 7.43 4.03
C LEU A 32 12.57 8.18 4.62
N ASP A 33 11.95 9.04 3.81
CA ASP A 33 10.70 9.66 4.19
C ASP A 33 9.58 8.60 4.31
N PRO A 34 8.96 8.44 5.50
CA PRO A 34 7.98 7.38 5.73
C PRO A 34 6.70 7.57 4.92
N ASN A 35 6.34 8.79 4.52
CA ASN A 35 5.17 9.05 3.68
C ASN A 35 5.43 8.61 2.24
N ARG A 36 6.66 8.84 1.73
CA ARG A 36 7.09 8.34 0.42
C ARG A 36 7.17 6.83 0.39
N VAL A 37 7.64 6.20 1.46
CA VAL A 37 7.61 4.74 1.58
C VAL A 37 6.17 4.23 1.62
N PHE A 38 5.27 4.91 2.33
CA PHE A 38 3.88 4.49 2.39
C PHE A 38 3.15 4.61 1.05
N ASP A 39 3.38 5.70 0.30
CA ASP A 39 2.84 5.89 -1.05
C ASP A 39 3.25 4.73 -1.98
N ILE A 40 4.54 4.33 -1.94
CA ILE A 40 5.04 3.16 -2.68
C ILE A 40 4.37 1.86 -2.24
N VAL A 41 4.18 1.66 -0.92
CA VAL A 41 3.48 0.48 -0.39
C VAL A 41 2.04 0.42 -0.91
N LEU A 42 1.33 1.56 -0.93
CA LEU A 42 -0.04 1.64 -1.46
C LEU A 42 -0.09 1.37 -2.96
N GLU A 43 0.87 1.87 -3.73
CA GLU A 43 0.99 1.56 -5.17
C GLU A 43 1.25 0.07 -5.42
N CYS A 44 2.13 -0.56 -4.64
CA CYS A 44 2.32 -2.00 -4.72
C CYS A 44 1.06 -2.78 -4.33
N PHE A 45 0.31 -2.31 -3.34
CA PHE A 45 -0.94 -2.94 -2.93
C PHE A 45 -2.04 -2.81 -4.00
N GLU A 46 -2.10 -1.68 -4.71
CA GLU A 46 -2.98 -1.50 -5.87
C GLU A 46 -2.67 -2.53 -6.97
N LEU A 47 -1.39 -2.82 -7.21
CA LEU A 47 -0.93 -3.79 -8.22
C LEU A 47 -1.11 -5.25 -7.79
N GLN A 48 -1.04 -5.53 -6.49
CA GLN A 48 -1.14 -6.88 -5.91
C GLN A 48 -2.14 -6.93 -4.75
N PRO A 49 -3.45 -6.71 -5.01
CA PRO A 49 -4.47 -6.56 -3.98
C PRO A 49 -4.80 -7.85 -3.22
N ASP A 50 -4.36 -9.00 -3.72
CA ASP A 50 -4.59 -10.32 -3.11
C ASP A 50 -3.39 -10.78 -2.26
N ASN A 51 -2.35 -9.95 -2.11
CA ASN A 51 -1.19 -10.25 -1.27
C ASN A 51 -1.38 -9.71 0.15
N ASP A 52 -1.71 -10.60 1.08
CA ASP A 52 -2.03 -10.26 2.47
C ASP A 52 -0.88 -9.57 3.23
N VAL A 53 0.37 -9.67 2.75
CA VAL A 53 1.52 -8.96 3.36
C VAL A 53 1.28 -7.45 3.41
N PHE A 54 0.58 -6.86 2.43
CA PHE A 54 0.28 -5.43 2.45
C PHE A 54 -0.69 -5.05 3.57
N ILE A 55 -1.67 -5.91 3.87
CA ILE A 55 -2.60 -5.73 4.99
C ILE A 55 -1.83 -5.68 6.31
N GLU A 56 -0.80 -6.51 6.45
CA GLU A 56 0.05 -6.52 7.65
C GLU A 56 1.03 -5.34 7.72
N LEU A 57 1.39 -4.75 6.58
CA LEU A 57 2.27 -3.57 6.50
C LEU A 57 1.56 -2.26 6.78
N ILE A 58 0.30 -2.15 6.37
CA ILE A 58 -0.53 -0.94 6.48
C ILE A 58 -0.53 -0.33 7.91
N PRO A 59 -0.71 -1.10 9.00
CA PRO A 59 -0.73 -0.57 10.38
C PRO A 59 0.57 0.12 10.85
N ILE A 60 1.68 -0.04 10.12
CA ILE A 60 2.96 0.59 10.47
C ILE A 60 2.94 2.08 10.13
N PHE A 61 2.09 2.49 9.19
CA PHE A 61 2.00 3.86 8.71
C PHE A 61 0.81 4.60 9.35
N PRO A 62 0.87 5.94 9.49
CA PRO A 62 -0.21 6.68 10.11
C PRO A 62 -1.48 6.70 9.24
N LYS A 63 -2.62 6.30 9.82
CA LYS A 63 -3.93 6.24 9.13
C LYS A 63 -4.32 7.53 8.41
N SER A 64 -4.12 8.68 9.07
CA SER A 64 -4.47 10.00 8.53
C SER A 64 -3.79 10.31 7.19
N HIS A 65 -2.57 9.81 6.98
CA HIS A 65 -1.85 10.03 5.73
C HIS A 65 -2.40 9.17 4.58
N ALA A 66 -3.00 8.02 4.89
CA ALA A 66 -3.57 7.14 3.88
C ALA A 66 -4.76 7.80 3.18
N SER A 67 -5.66 8.41 3.97
CA SER A 67 -6.78 9.20 3.47
C SER A 67 -6.29 10.36 2.61
N GLN A 68 -5.25 11.08 3.07
CA GLN A 68 -4.67 12.20 2.32
C GLN A 68 -4.05 11.75 0.99
N ILE A 69 -3.27 10.66 0.97
CA ILE A 69 -2.65 10.12 -0.25
C ILE A 69 -3.74 9.70 -1.25
N LEU A 70 -4.77 8.99 -0.80
CA LEU A 70 -5.89 8.60 -1.65
C LEU A 70 -6.66 9.81 -2.17
N GLY A 71 -6.96 10.78 -1.32
CA GLY A 71 -7.60 12.04 -1.71
C GLY A 71 -6.82 12.76 -2.80
N PHE A 72 -5.49 12.88 -2.65
CA PHE A 72 -4.63 13.45 -3.69
C PHE A 72 -4.63 12.64 -4.99
N LYS A 73 -4.61 11.30 -4.93
CA LYS A 73 -4.69 10.46 -6.13
C LYS A 73 -6.06 10.60 -6.81
N PHE A 74 -7.17 10.64 -6.09
CA PHE A 74 -8.49 10.88 -6.71
C PHE A 74 -8.61 12.29 -7.29
N GLN A 75 -8.14 13.31 -6.57
CA GLN A 75 -8.12 14.70 -7.03
C GLN A 75 -7.29 14.84 -8.32
N TYR A 76 -6.16 14.13 -8.42
CA TYR A 76 -5.34 14.10 -9.64
C TYR A 76 -6.18 13.79 -10.89
N TYR A 77 -7.02 12.76 -10.85
CA TYR A 77 -7.88 12.35 -11.97
C TYR A 77 -9.10 13.25 -12.19
N GLN A 78 -9.37 14.22 -11.31
CA GLN A 78 -10.41 15.23 -11.48
C GLN A 78 -9.92 16.48 -12.22
N HIS A 79 -8.60 16.65 -12.39
CA HIS A 79 -8.06 17.80 -13.12
C HIS A 79 -8.45 17.75 -14.60
N MET A 80 -8.85 18.91 -15.16
CA MET A 80 -9.29 19.02 -16.55
C MET A 80 -8.24 18.60 -17.58
N GLU A 81 -6.97 18.62 -17.21
CA GLU A 81 -5.84 18.23 -18.05
C GLU A 81 -5.62 16.71 -18.09
N VAL A 82 -6.22 15.96 -17.14
CA VAL A 82 -6.11 14.51 -17.06
C VAL A 82 -7.29 13.89 -17.80
N SER A 83 -7.03 13.35 -18.99
CA SER A 83 -8.06 12.71 -19.82
C SER A 83 -8.37 11.28 -19.40
N ASN A 84 -7.53 10.68 -18.54
CA ASN A 84 -7.68 9.30 -18.11
C ASN A 84 -8.69 9.23 -16.97
N PRO A 85 -9.66 8.31 -17.02
CA PRO A 85 -10.54 8.08 -15.88
C PRO A 85 -9.73 7.54 -14.70
N VAL A 86 -10.27 7.71 -13.50
CA VAL A 86 -9.74 7.09 -12.28
C VAL A 86 -9.61 5.56 -12.50
N PRO A 87 -8.44 4.96 -12.28
CA PRO A 87 -8.24 3.53 -12.49
C PRO A 87 -9.05 2.71 -11.50
N TYR A 88 -9.53 1.54 -11.95
CA TYR A 88 -10.27 0.60 -11.09
C TYR A 88 -9.47 0.14 -9.87
N GLY A 89 -8.15 0.00 -10.03
CA GLY A 89 -7.23 -0.37 -8.95
C GLY A 89 -7.35 0.58 -7.75
N LEU A 90 -7.37 1.88 -8.00
CA LEU A 90 -7.49 2.90 -6.95
C LEU A 90 -8.81 2.80 -6.17
N TYR A 91 -9.94 2.55 -6.86
CA TYR A 91 -11.21 2.27 -6.20
C TYR A 91 -11.16 1.00 -5.34
N ARG A 92 -10.55 -0.07 -5.87
CA ARG A 92 -10.39 -1.34 -5.15
C ARG A 92 -9.51 -1.16 -3.91
N LEU A 93 -8.40 -0.42 -4.02
CA LEU A 93 -7.50 -0.11 -2.92
C LEU A 93 -8.23 0.68 -1.82
N ALA A 94 -8.94 1.75 -2.19
CA ALA A 94 -9.74 2.53 -1.23
C ALA A 94 -10.78 1.65 -0.52
N ALA A 95 -11.51 0.82 -1.26
CA ALA A 95 -12.49 -0.11 -0.69
C ALA A 95 -11.85 -1.15 0.25
N LEU A 96 -10.65 -1.65 -0.07
CA LEU A 96 -9.92 -2.56 0.81
C LEU A 96 -9.48 -1.87 2.12
N LEU A 97 -8.98 -0.64 2.04
CA LEU A 97 -8.54 0.11 3.21
C LEU A 97 -9.70 0.48 4.15
N VAL A 98 -10.86 0.80 3.58
CA VAL A 98 -12.10 0.99 4.34
C VAL A 98 -12.56 -0.33 4.97
N LYS A 99 -12.56 -1.43 4.20
CA LYS A 99 -12.95 -2.75 4.70
C LYS A 99 -12.10 -3.24 5.88
N GLN A 100 -10.84 -2.83 5.95
CA GLN A 100 -9.90 -3.18 7.02
C GLN A 100 -9.94 -2.19 8.20
N ASP A 101 -10.94 -1.31 8.27
CA ASP A 101 -11.06 -0.24 9.28
C ASP A 101 -9.80 0.65 9.38
N PHE A 102 -9.04 0.74 8.29
CA PHE A 102 -7.82 1.55 8.26
C PHE A 102 -8.11 3.00 7.92
N ILE A 103 -9.11 3.24 7.06
CA ILE A 103 -9.59 4.58 6.72
C ILE A 103 -11.08 4.67 6.96
N ASP A 104 -11.50 5.78 7.55
CA ASP A 104 -12.90 6.18 7.63
C ASP A 104 -13.34 6.87 6.33
N LEU A 105 -14.49 6.49 5.80
CA LEU A 105 -15.08 7.09 4.61
C LEU A 105 -15.38 8.57 4.79
N ASP A 106 -15.73 9.00 6.01
CA ASP A 106 -16.02 10.41 6.32
C ASP A 106 -14.76 11.29 6.28
N CYS A 107 -13.57 10.67 6.22
CA CYS A 107 -12.27 11.33 6.18
C CYS A 107 -11.66 11.40 4.77
N MET A 108 -12.37 10.91 3.73
CA MET A 108 -11.94 10.95 2.33
C MET A 108 -12.61 12.07 1.53
#